data_AF-A0A5P8FQB5-F1
#
_entry.id   AF-A0A5P8FQB5-F1
#
_cell.length_a   1.000
_cell.length_b   1.000
_cell.length_c   1.000
_cell.angle_alpha   90.00
_cell.angle_beta   90.00
_cell.angle_gamma   90.00
#
_symmetry.space_group_name_H-M   'P 1'
#
loop_
_entity.id
_entity.type
_entity.pdbx_description
1 polymer ?
#
loop_
_entity_poly.entity_id
_entity_poly.type
_entity_poly.pdbx_seq_one_letter_code
_entity_poly.pdbx_strand_id
1 'polypeptide(L)' 'MILWAVALVVVLAVPSLRTGDRDWWPWACVSGLAVGALGWVYLRRGRGNAADADAPIRVPDAVRRVGER' A
#
# COMPACT_ATOMS: atom_id res chain seq x y z
N MET A 1 5.69 -5.35 6.88
CA MET A 1 6.80 -4.38 7.06
C MET A 1 7.72 -4.83 8.18
N ILE A 2 7.20 -5.06 9.39
CA ILE A 2 8.00 -5.49 10.55
C ILE A 2 8.83 -6.74 10.25
N LEU A 3 8.23 -7.77 9.65
CA LEU A 3 8.96 -8.99 9.27
C LEU A 3 10.12 -8.72 8.29
N TRP A 4 9.92 -7.83 7.31
CA TRP A 4 10.98 -7.44 6.39
C TRP A 4 12.08 -6.59 7.05
N ALA A 5 11.73 -5.75 8.02
CA ALA A 5 12.69 -5.02 8.84
C ALA A 5 13.54 -5.99 9.69
N VAL A 6 12.89 -6.97 10.34
CA VAL A 6 13.57 -8.02 11.11
C VAL A 6 14.48 -8.84 10.21
N ALA A 7 14.00 -9.27 9.05
CA ALA A 7 14.80 -9.99 8.07
C ALA A 7 16.02 -9.18 7.61
N LEU A 8 15.85 -7.87 7.35
CA LEU A 8 16.95 -6.97 6.99
C LEU A 8 18.00 -6.91 8.11
N VAL A 9 17.57 -6.77 9.36
CA VAL A 9 18.48 -6.79 10.52
C VAL A 9 19.26 -8.10 10.59
N VAL A 10 18.59 -9.24 10.42
CA VAL A 10 19.25 -10.57 10.42
C VAL A 10 20.27 -10.68 9.28
N VAL A 11 19.91 -10.29 8.05
CA VAL A 11 20.79 -10.32 6.88
C VAL A 11 22.02 -9.41 7.07
N LEU A 12 21.85 -8.26 7.71
CA LEU A 12 22.97 -7.36 8.00
C LEU A 12 23.88 -7.89 9.12
N ALA A 13 23.28 -8.48 10.17
CA ALA A 13 23.99 -9.05 11.31
C ALA A 13 24.79 -10.32 10.96
N VAL A 14 24.39 -11.04 9.91
CA VAL A 14 25.04 -12.28 9.49
C VAL A 14 25.65 -12.12 8.09
N PRO A 15 26.96 -11.80 7.97
CA PRO A 15 27.60 -11.51 6.69
C PRO A 15 27.46 -12.61 5.64
N SER A 16 27.44 -13.88 6.07
CA SER A 16 27.29 -15.03 5.17
C SER A 16 25.94 -15.10 4.46
N LEU A 17 24.94 -14.31 4.88
CA LEU A 17 23.66 -14.17 4.18
C LEU A 17 23.67 -13.09 3.09
N ARG A 18 24.73 -12.28 2.96
CA ARG A 18 24.80 -11.15 2.01
C ARG A 18 26.10 -11.05 1.21
N THR A 19 26.85 -12.14 1.13
CA THR A 19 28.14 -12.21 0.41
C THR A 19 28.06 -13.19 -0.75
N GLY A 20 28.87 -12.97 -1.79
CA GLY A 20 28.87 -13.80 -3.00
C GLY A 20 27.50 -13.77 -3.67
N ASP A 21 27.02 -14.93 -4.14
CA ASP A 21 25.73 -15.10 -4.84
C ASP A 21 24.48 -14.73 -4.01
N ARG A 22 24.66 -14.30 -2.75
CA ARG A 22 23.59 -13.95 -1.80
C ARG A 22 23.51 -12.45 -1.53
N ASP A 23 24.34 -11.63 -2.17
CA ASP A 23 24.36 -10.17 -2.03
C ASP A 23 23.04 -9.47 -2.42
N TRP A 24 22.10 -10.19 -3.03
CA TRP A 24 20.75 -9.74 -3.35
C TRP A 24 19.77 -9.75 -2.17
N TRP A 25 20.04 -10.51 -1.09
CA TRP A 25 19.14 -10.61 0.07
C TRP A 25 18.78 -9.28 0.76
N PRO A 26 19.72 -8.33 0.95
CA PRO A 26 19.40 -7.00 1.47
C PRO A 26 18.37 -6.28 0.59
N TRP A 27 18.52 -6.36 -0.73
CA TRP A 27 17.62 -5.71 -1.68
C TRP A 27 16.23 -6.33 -1.70
N ALA A 28 16.11 -7.63 -1.49
CA ALA A 28 14.81 -8.29 -1.30
C ALA A 28 14.09 -7.72 -0.07
N CYS A 29 14.80 -7.56 1.05
CA CYS A 29 14.23 -6.99 2.27
C CYS A 29 13.86 -5.50 2.11
N VAL A 30 14.71 -4.71 1.45
CA VAL A 30 14.44 -3.30 1.12
C VAL A 30 13.22 -3.16 0.23
N SER A 31 13.09 -4.01 -0.79
CA SER A 31 11.93 -4.02 -1.70
C SER A 31 10.64 -4.37 -0.94
N GLY A 32 10.71 -5.37 -0.05
CA GLY A 32 9.61 -5.70 0.85
C GLY A 32 9.18 -4.50 1.69
N LEU A 33 10.12 -3.77 2.29
CA LEU A 33 9.83 -2.54 3.05
C LEU A 33 9.22 -1.44 2.18
N ALA A 34 9.77 -1.19 1.00
CA ALA A 34 9.29 -0.17 0.08
C ALA A 34 7.84 -0.45 -0.36
N VAL A 35 7.55 -1.69 -0.78
CA VAL A 35 6.23 -2.06 -1.31
C VAL A 35 5.15 -1.99 -0.24
N GLY A 36 5.39 -2.48 0.98
CA GLY A 36 4.33 -2.35 1.99
C GLY A 36 4.26 -0.98 2.65
N ALA A 37 5.32 -0.16 2.63
CA ALA A 37 5.20 1.25 2.97
C ALA A 37 4.31 1.95 1.93
N LEU A 38 4.54 1.69 0.64
CA LEU A 38 3.71 2.21 -0.45
C LEU A 38 2.26 1.74 -0.30
N GLY A 39 2.02 0.45 -0.05
CA GLY A 39 0.69 -0.11 0.19
C GLY A 39 -0.01 0.49 1.42
N TRP A 40 0.73 0.70 2.52
CA TRP A 40 0.19 1.34 3.72
C TRP A 40 -0.19 2.79 3.47
N VAL A 41 0.66 3.56 2.78
CA VAL A 41 0.37 4.93 2.38
C VAL A 41 -0.82 4.99 1.42
N TYR A 42 -0.87 4.06 0.45
CA TYR A 42 -1.98 3.93 -0.50
C TYR A 42 -3.30 3.71 0.23
N LEU A 43 -3.37 2.73 1.14
CA LEU A 43 -4.57 2.45 1.90
C LEU A 43 -4.95 3.61 2.84
N ARG A 44 -3.96 4.23 3.50
CA ARG A 44 -4.21 5.38 4.37
C ARG A 44 -4.82 6.56 3.61
N ARG A 45 -4.37 6.81 2.39
CA ARG A 45 -4.95 7.83 1.50
C ARG A 45 -6.31 7.41 0.96
N GLY A 46 -6.44 6.14 0.55
CA GLY A 46 -7.68 5.58 0.01
C GLY A 46 -8.85 5.52 1.00
N ARG A 47 -8.60 5.49 2.31
CA ARG A 47 -9.66 5.58 3.34
C ARG A 47 -10.43 6.91 3.29
N GLY A 48 -9.79 8.02 2.88
CA GLY A 48 -10.49 9.28 2.63
C GLY A 48 -11.33 9.19 1.35
N ASN A 49 -10.74 8.64 0.28
CA ASN A 49 -11.42 8.48 -1.01
C ASN A 49 -12.60 7.50 -0.97
N ALA A 50 -12.57 6.51 -0.08
CA ALA A 50 -13.68 5.58 0.14
C ALA A 50 -14.84 6.21 0.91
N ALA A 51 -14.60 7.26 1.72
CA ALA A 51 -15.67 8.00 2.39
C ALA A 51 -16.50 8.83 1.39
N ASP A 52 -15.86 9.32 0.32
CA ASP A 52 -16.55 10.00 -0.79
C ASP A 52 -17.32 9.04 -1.70
N ALA A 53 -16.95 7.75 -1.74
CA ALA A 53 -17.62 6.75 -2.57
C ALA A 53 -19.00 6.32 -2.02
N ASP A 54 -19.24 6.52 -0.71
CA ASP A 54 -20.53 6.31 -0.05
C ASP A 54 -21.43 7.56 -0.12
N ALA A 55 -20.96 8.63 -0.76
CA ALA A 55 -21.81 9.78 -1.04
C ALA A 55 -22.94 9.32 -1.98
N PRO A 56 -24.22 9.53 -1.61
CA PRO A 56 -25.33 9.14 -2.46
C PRO A 56 -25.15 9.79 -3.83
N ILE A 57 -25.26 8.99 -4.90
CA ILE A 57 -25.22 9.49 -6.27
C ILE A 57 -26.19 10.66 -6.37
N ARG A 58 -25.65 11.86 -6.55
CA ARG A 58 -26.46 13.08 -6.67
C ARG A 58 -27.21 13.01 -8.00
N VAL A 59 -28.46 12.61 -7.94
CA VAL A 59 -29.38 12.70 -9.09
C VAL A 59 -29.63 14.19 -9.35
N PRO A 60 -29.34 14.73 -10.55
CA PRO A 60 -29.64 16.12 -10.86
C PRO A 60 -31.15 16.38 -10.77
N ASP A 61 -31.55 17.52 -10.22
CA ASP A 61 -32.97 17.90 -10.06
C ASP A 61 -33.76 17.86 -11.38
N ALA A 62 -33.07 18.05 -12.50
CA ALA A 62 -33.64 17.93 -13.85
C ALA A 62 -34.17 16.51 -14.13
N VAL A 63 -33.47 15.46 -13.69
CA VAL A 63 -33.88 14.06 -13.86
C VAL A 63 -35.05 13.74 -12.93
N ARG A 64 -35.01 14.25 -11.70
CA ARG A 64 -36.10 14.08 -10.72
C ARG A 64 -37.43 14.65 -11.23
N ARG A 65 -37.39 15.81 -11.92
CA ARG A 65 -38.59 16.46 -12.46
C ARG A 65 -39.22 15.79 -13.69
N VAL A 66 -38.48 14.95 -14.41
CA VAL A 66 -39.01 14.22 -15.57
C VAL A 66 -39.84 13.01 -15.14
N GLY A 67 -39.49 12.35 -14.03
CA GLY A 67 -40.25 11.19 -13.53
C GLY A 67 -41.56 11.53 -12.82
N GLU A 68 -41.79 12.79 -12.46
CA GLU A 68 -43.02 13.27 -11.80
C GLU A 68 -44.09 13.78 -12.80
N ARG A 69 -43.85 13.67 -14.10
CA ARG A 69 -44.78 14.03 -15.17
C ARG A 69 -45.24 12.81 -15.94
#